data_AF-A0A6L9J1H8-F1
#
_entry.id   AF-A0A6L9J1H8-F1
#
_cell.length_a   1.000
_cell.length_b   1.000
_cell.length_c   1.000
_cell.angle_alpha   90.00
_cell.angle_beta   90.00
_cell.angle_gamma   90.00
#
_symmetry.space_group_name_H-M   'P 1'
#
loop_
_entity.id
_entity.type
_entity.pdbx_description
1 polymer ?
#
loop_
_entity_poly.entity_id
_entity_poly.type
_entity_poly.pdbx_seq_one_letter_code
_entity_poly.pdbx_strand_id
1 'polypeptide(L)'
;MANLIRRWLGRDSGPQPSPPTPLTTERIDAGYRLFWLKTALEWDTDRRTMIAERVAAAITEPGFAANGLERRFRVAGLDDQAHSGASLLALAAALRGLDDFDDEAEAP
;
A
#
# COMPACT_ATOMS: atom_id res chain seq x y z
N MET A 1 -36.29 -46.46 -10.62
CA MET A 1 -34.92 -46.07 -11.00
C MET A 1 -34.90 -44.81 -11.89
N ALA A 2 -35.65 -43.75 -11.57
CA ALA A 2 -35.77 -42.55 -12.42
C ALA A 2 -35.31 -41.23 -11.77
N ASN A 3 -34.91 -41.23 -10.50
CA ASN A 3 -34.68 -39.99 -9.74
C ASN A 3 -33.21 -39.56 -9.59
N LEU A 4 -32.24 -40.30 -10.14
CA LEU A 4 -30.82 -39.96 -10.02
C LEU A 4 -30.27 -39.14 -11.20
N ILE A 5 -30.94 -39.13 -12.35
CA ILE A 5 -30.48 -38.42 -13.56
C ILE A 5 -30.82 -36.90 -13.48
N ARG A 6 -31.87 -36.52 -12.74
CA ARG A 6 -32.36 -35.12 -12.70
C ARG A 6 -31.45 -34.17 -11.91
N ARG A 7 -30.56 -34.69 -11.06
CA ARG A 7 -29.72 -33.88 -10.17
C ARG A 7 -28.43 -33.37 -10.83
N TRP A 8 -28.10 -33.86 -12.03
CA TRP A 8 -26.90 -33.44 -12.77
C TRP A 8 -27.17 -32.39 -13.87
N LEU A 9 -28.44 -32.16 -14.22
CA LEU A 9 -28.84 -31.18 -15.25
C LEU A 9 -29.24 -29.81 -14.65
N GLY A 10 -29.25 -29.68 -13.33
CA GLY A 10 -29.60 -28.47 -12.61
C GLY A 10 -28.39 -27.90 -11.86
N ARG A 11 -27.34 -27.51 -12.58
CA ARG A 11 -26.41 -26.54 -12.00
C ARG A 11 -27.14 -25.22 -12.08
N ASP A 12 -27.70 -24.80 -10.94
CA ASP A 12 -28.27 -23.48 -10.76
C ASP A 12 -27.38 -22.47 -11.46
N SER A 13 -27.91 -21.91 -12.54
CA SER A 13 -27.35 -20.73 -13.19
C SER A 13 -27.64 -19.54 -12.28
N GLY A 14 -27.09 -19.60 -11.06
CA GLY A 14 -27.12 -18.46 -10.15
C GLY A 14 -26.51 -17.26 -10.88
N PRO A 15 -26.98 -16.03 -10.58
CA PRO A 15 -26.43 -14.85 -11.21
C PRO A 15 -24.91 -14.87 -11.07
N GLN A 16 -24.21 -14.78 -12.21
CA GLN A 16 -22.77 -14.71 -12.24
C GLN A 16 -22.36 -13.51 -11.38
N PRO A 17 -21.45 -13.64 -10.39
CA PRO A 17 -21.07 -12.52 -9.56
C PRO A 17 -20.55 -11.40 -10.46
N SER A 18 -21.06 -10.18 -10.25
CA SER A 18 -20.58 -9.01 -10.98
C SER A 18 -19.06 -8.92 -10.84
N PRO A 19 -18.34 -8.52 -11.90
CA PRO A 19 -16.90 -8.33 -11.79
C PRO A 19 -16.58 -7.33 -10.68
N PRO A 20 -15.47 -7.51 -9.95
CA PRO A 20 -15.09 -6.60 -8.89
C PRO A 20 -14.92 -5.19 -9.46
N THR A 21 -15.43 -4.19 -8.73
CA THR A 21 -15.20 -2.79 -9.08
C THR A 21 -13.69 -2.52 -9.10
N PRO A 22 -13.14 -1.91 -10.16
CA PRO A 22 -11.74 -1.51 -10.19
C PRO A 22 -11.40 -0.62 -8.99
N LEU A 23 -10.19 -0.78 -8.46
CA LEU A 23 -9.69 0.12 -7.43
C LEU A 23 -9.47 1.52 -8.01
N THR A 24 -10.06 2.53 -7.39
CA THR A 24 -9.79 3.92 -7.74
C THR A 24 -8.44 4.35 -7.14
N THR A 25 -7.83 5.36 -7.73
CA THR A 25 -6.58 5.96 -7.22
C THR A 25 -6.73 6.37 -5.76
N GLU A 26 -7.84 6.98 -5.38
CA GLU A 26 -8.07 7.42 -3.99
C GLU A 26 -8.09 6.25 -3.01
N ARG A 27 -8.68 5.11 -3.42
CA ARG A 27 -8.69 3.90 -2.58
C ARG A 27 -7.30 3.28 -2.45
N ILE A 28 -6.51 3.34 -3.51
CA ILE A 28 -5.12 2.87 -3.50
C ILE A 28 -4.28 3.74 -2.54
N ASP A 29 -4.36 5.06 -2.70
CA ASP A 29 -3.60 6.02 -1.88
C ASP A 29 -3.98 5.93 -0.40
N ALA A 30 -5.28 5.85 -0.09
CA ALA A 30 -5.76 5.68 1.28
C ALA A 30 -5.25 4.37 1.89
N GLY A 31 -5.27 3.28 1.13
CA GLY A 31 -4.74 1.98 1.57
C GLY A 31 -3.25 2.05 1.91
N TYR A 32 -2.43 2.67 1.05
CA TYR A 32 -1.01 2.82 1.31
C TYR A 32 -0.72 3.71 2.52
N ARG A 33 -1.43 4.82 2.68
CA ARG A 33 -1.25 5.72 3.84
C ARG A 33 -1.53 5.00 5.15
N LEU A 34 -2.65 4.26 5.22
CA LEU A 34 -3.01 3.50 6.42
C LEU A 34 -2.00 2.40 6.72
N PHE A 35 -1.57 1.66 5.68
CA PHE A 35 -0.55 0.63 5.84
C PHE A 35 0.75 1.21 6.39
N TRP A 36 1.30 2.24 5.75
CA TRP A 36 2.58 2.81 6.15
C TRP A 36 2.55 3.54 7.47
N LEU A 37 1.47 4.25 7.80
CA LEU A 37 1.33 4.87 9.11
C LEU A 37 1.36 3.81 10.21
N LYS A 38 0.58 2.73 10.07
CA LYS A 38 0.58 1.62 11.03
C LYS A 38 1.98 1.01 11.17
N THR A 39 2.64 0.72 10.07
CA THR A 39 3.97 0.10 10.08
C THR A 39 5.03 1.03 10.68
N ALA A 40 5.01 2.32 10.35
CA ALA A 40 6.01 3.29 10.83
C ALA A 40 5.87 3.59 12.33
N LEU A 41 4.66 3.45 12.91
CA LEU A 41 4.44 3.54 14.36
C LEU A 41 5.13 2.41 15.15
N GLU A 42 5.46 1.29 14.51
CA GLU A 42 6.18 0.18 15.13
C GLU A 42 7.72 0.39 15.10
N TRP A 43 8.19 1.45 14.44
CA TRP A 43 9.62 1.76 14.31
C TRP A 43 10.08 2.76 15.36
N ASP A 44 11.35 2.66 15.77
CA ASP A 44 12.02 3.71 16.52
C ASP A 44 12.37 4.92 15.64
N THR A 45 12.75 6.03 16.28
CA THR A 45 13.10 7.29 15.61
C THR A 45 14.25 7.10 14.64
N ASP A 46 15.32 6.40 15.04
CA ASP A 46 16.49 6.15 14.19
C ASP A 46 16.11 5.44 12.87
N ARG A 47 15.24 4.41 12.96
CA ARG A 47 14.74 3.72 11.78
C ARG A 47 13.84 4.62 10.95
N ARG A 48 12.96 5.43 11.55
CA ARG A 48 12.11 6.38 10.81
C ARG A 48 12.96 7.39 10.03
N THR A 49 13.96 8.00 10.66
CA THR A 49 14.88 8.96 10.04
C THR A 49 15.66 8.32 8.89
N MET A 50 16.29 7.16 9.12
CA MET A 50 17.06 6.44 8.09
C MET A 50 16.19 6.10 6.88
N ILE A 51 14.95 5.64 7.08
CA ILE A 51 14.05 5.30 5.98
C ILE A 51 13.54 6.57 5.28
N ALA A 52 13.25 7.65 6.02
CA ALA A 52 12.82 8.91 5.43
C ALA A 52 13.84 9.45 4.43
N GLU A 53 15.13 9.47 4.80
CA GLU A 53 16.22 9.91 3.92
C GLU A 53 16.30 9.06 2.64
N ARG A 54 16.24 7.74 2.77
CA ARG A 54 16.36 6.82 1.62
C ARG A 54 15.15 6.86 0.70
N VAL A 55 13.95 7.02 1.26
CA VAL A 55 12.73 7.23 0.48
C VAL A 55 12.81 8.57 -0.23
N ALA A 56 13.26 9.65 0.44
CA ALA A 56 13.44 10.96 -0.18
C ALA A 56 14.41 10.91 -1.37
N ALA A 57 15.51 10.17 -1.24
CA ALA A 57 16.40 9.92 -2.36
C ALA A 57 15.69 9.18 -3.50
N ALA A 58 15.00 8.06 -3.22
CA ALA A 58 14.32 7.27 -4.24
C ALA A 58 13.23 8.04 -5.01
N ILE A 59 12.47 8.92 -4.35
CA ILE A 59 11.39 9.70 -5.00
C ILE A 59 11.92 10.90 -5.81
N THR A 60 13.19 11.27 -5.64
CA THR A 60 13.85 12.35 -6.40
C THR A 60 14.73 11.83 -7.54
N GLU A 61 14.93 10.51 -7.64
CA GLU A 61 15.70 9.90 -8.71
C GLU A 61 15.06 10.12 -10.10
N PRO A 62 15.88 10.37 -11.14
CA PRO A 62 15.39 10.37 -12.52
C PRO A 62 14.70 9.06 -12.88
N GLY A 63 13.48 9.14 -13.41
CA GLY A 63 12.68 7.96 -13.77
C GLY A 63 11.73 7.47 -12.66
N PHE A 64 11.76 8.11 -11.48
CA PHE A 64 10.68 7.97 -10.52
C PHE A 64 9.33 8.35 -11.16
N ALA A 65 8.29 7.56 -10.87
CA ALA A 65 6.94 7.85 -11.34
C ALA A 65 5.97 7.51 -10.22
N ALA A 66 4.95 8.35 -10.04
CA ALA A 66 3.85 8.13 -9.09
C ALA A 66 2.86 7.05 -9.58
N ASN A 67 3.36 5.90 -10.04
CA ASN A 67 2.52 4.81 -10.51
C ASN A 67 1.80 4.15 -9.33
N GLY A 68 0.53 3.79 -9.52
CA GLY A 68 -0.32 3.26 -8.45
C GLY A 68 0.07 1.84 -8.00
N LEU A 69 0.21 0.91 -8.96
CA LEU A 69 0.29 -0.53 -8.65
C LEU A 69 1.58 -1.21 -9.14
N GLU A 70 2.27 -0.66 -10.13
CA GLU A 70 3.50 -1.26 -10.69
C GLU A 70 4.65 -1.26 -9.66
N ARG A 71 5.14 -2.42 -9.27
CA ARG A 71 6.16 -2.55 -8.22
C ARG A 71 7.56 -2.60 -8.84
N ARG A 72 8.26 -1.47 -8.86
CA ARG A 72 9.57 -1.36 -9.53
C ARG A 72 10.64 -0.61 -8.75
N PHE A 73 10.28 0.12 -7.70
CA PHE A 73 11.23 0.89 -6.90
C PHE A 73 11.65 0.10 -5.67
N ARG A 74 12.95 0.02 -5.38
CA ARG A 74 13.49 -0.63 -4.18
C ARG A 74 14.16 0.42 -3.32
N VAL A 75 13.94 0.36 -2.01
CA VAL A 75 14.56 1.27 -1.04
C VAL A 75 15.40 0.44 -0.08
N ALA A 76 16.71 0.69 -0.07
CA ALA A 76 17.63 -0.10 0.76
C ALA A 76 17.25 -0.02 2.25
N GLY A 77 17.14 -1.17 2.90
CA GLY A 77 16.81 -1.27 4.33
C GLY A 77 15.33 -1.02 4.69
N LEU A 78 14.45 -0.73 3.73
CA LEU A 78 13.00 -0.74 3.97
C LEU A 78 12.51 -2.18 4.16
N ASP A 79 12.64 -2.97 3.09
CA ASP A 79 12.39 -4.40 3.02
C ASP A 79 13.01 -4.97 1.72
N ASP A 80 12.83 -6.27 1.47
CA ASP A 80 13.33 -6.94 0.26
C ASP A 80 12.37 -6.84 -0.94
N GLN A 81 11.30 -6.04 -0.84
CA GLN A 81 10.26 -5.94 -1.87
C GLN A 81 10.45 -4.71 -2.77
N ALA A 82 9.90 -4.80 -3.97
CA ALA A 82 9.72 -3.64 -4.83
C ALA A 82 8.37 -2.98 -4.51
N HIS A 83 8.35 -1.66 -4.54
CA HIS A 83 7.22 -0.81 -4.22
C HIS A 83 6.75 -0.03 -5.44
N SER A 84 5.48 0.36 -5.42
CA SER A 84 4.94 1.33 -6.38
C SER A 84 5.31 2.75 -5.97
N GLY A 85 5.32 3.67 -6.92
CA GLY A 85 5.60 5.08 -6.62
C GLY A 85 4.59 5.68 -5.65
N ALA A 86 3.31 5.36 -5.82
CA ALA A 86 2.25 5.78 -4.89
C ALA A 86 2.50 5.24 -3.46
N SER A 87 2.97 4.00 -3.32
CA SER A 87 3.35 3.42 -2.02
C SER A 87 4.49 4.22 -1.37
N LEU A 88 5.55 4.54 -2.11
CA LEU A 88 6.69 5.30 -1.58
C LEU A 88 6.33 6.75 -1.22
N LEU A 89 5.46 7.40 -2.02
CA LEU A 89 4.94 8.73 -1.68
C LEU A 89 4.08 8.70 -0.41
N ALA A 90 3.27 7.66 -0.23
CA ALA A 90 2.49 7.47 0.99
C ALA A 90 3.39 7.21 2.22
N LEU A 91 4.46 6.43 2.07
CA LEU A 91 5.46 6.25 3.13
C LEU A 91 6.14 7.57 3.50
N ALA A 92 6.58 8.35 2.51
CA ALA A 92 7.19 9.66 2.74
C ALA A 92 6.24 10.64 3.46
N ALA A 93 4.93 10.56 3.18
CA ALA A 93 3.94 11.37 3.87
C ALA A 93 3.69 10.90 5.31
N ALA A 94 3.62 9.58 5.54
CA ALA A 94 3.45 9.01 6.87
C ALA A 94 4.63 9.37 7.79
N LEU A 95 5.87 9.26 7.30
CA LEU A 95 7.06 9.59 8.08
C LEU A 95 7.11 11.08 8.44
N ARG A 96 6.81 11.98 7.50
CA ARG A 96 6.72 13.42 7.79
C ARG A 96 5.65 13.73 8.83
N GLY A 97 4.46 13.14 8.72
CA GLY A 97 3.40 13.38 9.71
C GLY A 97 3.72 12.84 11.10
N LEU A 98 4.55 11.81 11.23
CA LEU A 98 5.03 11.32 12.52
C LEU A 98 6.13 12.23 13.09
N ASP A 99 7.05 12.71 12.26
CA ASP A 99 8.09 13.69 12.63
C ASP A 99 7.46 14.97 13.17
N ASP A 100 6.50 15.55 12.41
CA ASP A 100 5.74 16.73 12.82
C ASP A 100 5.00 16.50 14.17
N PHE A 101 4.44 15.30 14.38
CA PHE A 101 3.71 14.95 15.60
C PHE A 101 4.64 14.81 16.82
N ASP A 102 5.82 14.21 16.62
CA ASP A 102 6.81 14.05 17.68
C ASP A 102 7.39 15.43 18.08
N ASP A 103 7.67 16.30 17.10
CA ASP A 103 8.12 17.69 17.34
C ASP A 103 7.09 18.51 18.13
N GLU A 104 5.79 18.38 17.81
CA GLU A 104 4.72 19.03 18.57
C GLU A 104 4.60 18.49 20.00
N ALA A 105 4.87 17.20 20.23
CA ALA A 105 4.82 16.57 21.55
C ALA A 105 6.00 16.99 22.45
N GLU A 106 7.13 17.41 21.87
CA GLU A 106 8.32 17.88 22.59
C GLU A 106 8.34 19.41 22.82
N ALA A 107 7.38 20.16 22.28
CA ALA A 107 7.28 21.61 22.48
C ALA A 107 6.91 21.97 23.96
N PRO A 108 7.59 22.99 24.56
CA PRO A 108 7.47 23.33 25.99
C PRO A 108 6.15 23.99 26.41
#